data_AF-A0A2N1HW92-F1
#
_entry.id   AF-A0A2N1HW92-F1
#
_cell.length_a   1.000
_cell.length_b   1.000
_cell.length_c   1.000
_cell.angle_alpha   90.00
_cell.angle_beta   90.00
_cell.angle_gamma   90.00
#
_symmetry.space_group_name_H-M   'P 1'
#
loop_
_entity.id
_entity.type
_entity.pdbx_description
1 polymer ?
#
loop_
_entity_poly.entity_id
_entity_poly.type
_entity_poly.pdbx_seq_one_letter_code
_entity_poly.pdbx_strand_id
1 'polypeptide(L)'
;MSLLQSCQRHQALPNALENYSERMYKVLDLEQKDIPTFATLEFPNKNAFAVDIPELNIKMREFYAIEGCAIKQLVAERNTALGKIQLPSVRLSYEWVLIERLQQCINSNANKQTDAVIEKMQDWVLQKQAILPLNWANMMTQSNEFYLGISSSAGFIEGNENDNFTDGLFDLKNLIAIKDDPSANIMEMEASLQSIAKHRIYARLWRSQLLLRNYLNEMTTDISQWALTFTCKTNQDKEKLAIVRNVFTLFFIQNVQAIGAQVNHYHYLLKPEFLKLSNDDHLPNNFTLIIEQHNQTQFDEYQQAMLTHIEMWQGIFNKCD
;
A
#
# COMPACT_ATOMS: atom_id res chain seq x y z
N MET A 1 -6.87 17.88 -33.88
CA MET A 1 -6.36 16.62 -33.30
C MET A 1 -7.11 16.42 -32.00
N SER A 2 -8.28 15.78 -32.08
CA SER A 2 -9.16 15.59 -30.94
C SER A 2 -8.59 14.49 -30.06
N LEU A 3 -8.09 14.88 -28.89
CA LEU A 3 -7.74 13.94 -27.84
C LEU A 3 -9.02 13.28 -27.36
N LEU A 4 -9.16 11.99 -27.64
CA LEU A 4 -10.17 11.13 -27.03
C LEU A 4 -9.89 11.09 -25.53
N GLN A 5 -10.61 11.90 -24.75
CA GLN A 5 -10.77 11.62 -23.33
C GLN A 5 -11.55 10.31 -23.24
N SER A 6 -10.82 9.23 -23.01
CA SER A 6 -11.41 7.98 -22.51
C SER A 6 -12.24 8.33 -21.29
N CYS A 7 -13.55 8.09 -21.32
CA CYS A 7 -14.42 8.21 -20.16
C CYS A 7 -13.76 7.52 -18.96
N GLN A 8 -13.29 8.30 -17.99
CA GLN A 8 -13.07 7.77 -16.65
C GLN A 8 -14.40 7.11 -16.26
N ARG A 9 -14.35 5.83 -15.83
CA ARG A 9 -15.47 5.24 -15.10
C ARG A 9 -15.89 6.26 -14.04
N HIS A 10 -17.19 6.49 -13.87
CA HIS A 10 -17.70 7.30 -12.76
C HIS A 10 -17.07 6.80 -11.46
N GLN A 11 -16.17 7.59 -10.87
CA GLN A 11 -15.49 7.28 -9.62
C GLN A 11 -16.13 8.14 -8.52
N ALA A 12 -16.47 7.54 -7.39
CA ALA A 12 -17.24 8.24 -6.37
C ALA A 12 -16.51 9.47 -5.82
N LEU A 13 -15.22 9.35 -5.48
CA LEU A 13 -14.47 10.42 -4.84
C LEU A 13 -14.22 11.65 -5.74
N PRO A 14 -13.63 11.53 -6.95
CA PRO A 14 -13.49 12.66 -7.86
C PRO A 14 -14.82 13.36 -8.14
N ASN A 15 -15.88 12.59 -8.42
CA ASN A 15 -17.20 13.15 -8.69
C ASN A 15 -17.77 13.89 -7.48
N ALA A 16 -17.60 13.36 -6.27
CA ALA A 16 -18.06 14.02 -5.05
C ALA A 16 -17.34 15.36 -4.83
N LEU A 17 -16.04 15.40 -5.10
CA LEU A 17 -15.21 16.61 -5.00
C LEU A 17 -15.55 17.66 -6.06
N GLU A 18 -15.68 17.26 -7.32
CA GLU A 18 -16.11 18.15 -8.42
C GLU A 18 -17.48 18.74 -8.10
N ASN A 19 -18.48 17.91 -7.82
CA ASN A 19 -19.84 18.38 -7.49
C ASN A 19 -19.83 19.32 -6.27
N TYR A 20 -19.06 19.00 -5.24
CA TYR A 20 -18.94 19.87 -4.08
C TYR A 20 -18.34 21.23 -4.46
N SER A 21 -17.22 21.24 -5.20
CA SER A 21 -16.55 22.46 -5.63
C SER A 21 -17.44 23.34 -6.51
N GLU A 22 -18.06 22.76 -7.55
CA GLU A 22 -18.92 23.48 -8.49
C GLU A 22 -20.11 24.14 -7.78
N ARG A 23 -20.79 23.40 -6.90
CA ARG A 23 -21.96 23.91 -6.19
C ARG A 23 -21.56 24.99 -5.20
N MET A 24 -20.44 24.81 -4.51
CA MET A 24 -19.97 25.77 -3.54
C MET A 24 -19.53 27.07 -4.21
N TYR A 25 -18.69 26.99 -5.25
CA TYR A 25 -18.18 28.16 -5.95
C TYR A 25 -19.32 28.96 -6.57
N LYS A 26 -20.31 28.26 -7.17
CA LYS A 26 -21.52 28.90 -7.68
C LYS A 26 -22.31 29.67 -6.62
N VAL A 27 -22.52 29.09 -5.43
CA VAL A 27 -23.31 29.77 -4.37
C VAL A 27 -22.54 30.93 -3.75
N LEU A 28 -21.21 30.85 -3.71
CA LEU A 28 -20.37 31.92 -3.20
C LEU A 28 -20.09 33.04 -4.22
N ASP A 29 -20.51 32.86 -5.48
CA ASP A 29 -20.19 33.73 -6.62
C ASP A 29 -18.67 33.82 -6.87
N LEU A 30 -17.97 32.70 -6.70
CA LEU A 30 -16.54 32.55 -7.00
C LEU A 30 -16.31 32.10 -8.44
N GLU A 31 -15.18 32.51 -9.03
CA GLU A 31 -14.75 32.02 -10.34
C GLU A 31 -14.42 30.53 -10.24
N GLN A 32 -15.06 29.72 -11.08
CA GLN A 32 -14.84 28.27 -11.11
C GLN A 32 -13.39 27.99 -11.53
N LYS A 33 -12.68 27.22 -10.69
CA LYS A 33 -11.37 26.67 -11.03
C LYS A 33 -11.49 25.21 -11.43
N ASP A 34 -10.65 24.82 -12.38
CA ASP A 34 -10.43 23.43 -12.75
C ASP A 34 -9.39 22.84 -11.80
N ILE A 35 -9.86 22.25 -10.69
CA ILE A 35 -8.99 21.60 -9.71
C ILE A 35 -8.72 20.18 -10.21
N PRO A 36 -7.45 19.74 -10.32
CA PRO A 36 -7.13 18.41 -10.84
C PRO A 36 -7.82 17.26 -10.09
N THR A 37 -8.55 16.42 -10.81
CA THR A 37 -9.15 15.18 -10.30
C THR A 37 -8.27 13.94 -10.39
N PHE A 38 -6.96 14.15 -10.52
CA PHE A 38 -5.97 13.09 -10.46
C PHE A 38 -4.95 13.36 -9.34
N ALA A 39 -4.47 12.29 -8.72
CA ALA A 39 -3.37 12.34 -7.76
C ALA A 39 -2.40 11.21 -8.08
N THR A 40 -1.12 11.50 -8.28
CA THR A 40 -0.10 10.49 -8.59
C THR A 40 0.77 10.24 -7.37
N LEU A 41 1.04 8.97 -7.08
CA LEU A 41 2.00 8.59 -6.05
C LEU A 41 3.41 8.62 -6.66
N GLU A 42 4.34 9.26 -5.99
CA GLU A 42 5.73 9.26 -6.40
C GLU A 42 6.42 7.99 -5.88
N PHE A 43 6.76 7.09 -6.80
CA PHE A 43 7.49 5.86 -6.49
C PHE A 43 8.75 5.75 -7.35
N PRO A 44 9.93 5.48 -6.75
CA PRO A 44 11.10 5.01 -7.48
C PRO A 44 10.80 3.78 -8.33
N ASN A 45 11.66 3.55 -9.33
CA ASN A 45 11.63 2.29 -10.08
C ASN A 45 11.80 1.10 -9.11
N LYS A 46 11.02 0.04 -9.31
CA LYS A 46 11.06 -1.19 -8.50
C LYS A 46 12.49 -1.72 -8.24
N ASN A 47 13.37 -1.64 -9.24
CA ASN A 47 14.74 -2.12 -9.12
C ASN A 47 15.58 -1.32 -8.09
N ALA A 48 15.18 -0.10 -7.76
CA ALA A 48 15.83 0.69 -6.71
C ALA A 48 15.62 0.07 -5.31
N PHE A 49 14.63 -0.82 -5.16
CA PHE A 49 14.32 -1.51 -3.90
C PHE A 49 14.86 -2.95 -3.87
N ALA A 50 15.76 -3.32 -4.78
CA ALA A 50 16.33 -4.67 -4.79
C ALA A 50 17.29 -4.85 -3.61
N VAL A 51 17.15 -5.98 -2.91
CA VAL A 51 18.07 -6.42 -1.86
C VAL A 51 19.07 -7.38 -2.47
N ASP A 52 20.36 -7.15 -2.22
CA ASP A 52 21.40 -8.10 -2.61
C ASP A 52 21.35 -9.33 -1.68
N ILE A 53 21.38 -10.52 -2.28
CA ILE A 53 21.27 -11.78 -1.56
C ILE A 53 22.64 -12.45 -1.53
N PRO A 54 23.25 -12.64 -0.34
CA PRO A 54 24.53 -13.33 -0.24
C PRO A 54 24.46 -14.73 -0.87
N GLU A 55 25.42 -15.04 -1.74
CA GLU A 55 25.51 -16.36 -2.35
C GLU A 55 26.14 -17.37 -1.38
N LEU A 56 25.42 -18.47 -1.15
CA LEU A 56 25.96 -19.62 -0.43
C LEU A 56 26.79 -20.50 -1.38
N ASN A 57 28.11 -20.47 -1.20
CA ASN A 57 29.04 -21.31 -1.98
C ASN A 57 29.16 -22.72 -1.39
N ILE A 58 28.35 -23.65 -1.89
CA ILE A 58 28.43 -25.07 -1.54
C ILE A 58 29.40 -25.78 -2.48
N LYS A 59 30.43 -26.46 -1.94
CA LYS A 59 31.34 -27.26 -2.78
C LYS A 59 30.61 -28.49 -3.31
N MET A 60 30.74 -28.74 -4.61
CA MET A 60 30.06 -29.84 -5.29
C MET A 60 30.32 -31.22 -4.64
N ARG A 61 31.55 -31.45 -4.15
CA ARG A 61 31.93 -32.68 -3.46
C ARG A 61 31.14 -32.88 -2.16
N GLU A 62 31.00 -31.82 -1.37
CA GLU A 62 30.25 -31.83 -0.10
C GLU A 62 28.76 -32.07 -0.36
N PHE A 63 28.22 -31.46 -1.42
CA PHE A 63 26.85 -31.67 -1.84
C PHE A 63 26.54 -33.11 -2.27
N TYR A 64 27.43 -33.72 -3.06
CA TYR A 64 27.23 -35.10 -3.53
C TYR A 64 27.36 -36.15 -2.43
N ALA A 65 28.09 -35.84 -1.35
CA ALA A 65 28.23 -36.70 -0.19
C ALA A 65 26.91 -36.91 0.58
N ILE A 66 25.90 -36.06 0.35
CA ILE A 66 24.55 -36.28 0.91
C ILE A 66 23.87 -37.45 0.19
N GLU A 67 23.46 -38.44 0.97
CA GLU A 67 22.79 -39.66 0.52
C GLU A 67 21.46 -39.87 1.26
N GLY A 68 20.52 -40.57 0.62
CA GLY A 68 19.24 -40.89 1.24
C GLY A 68 18.27 -39.71 1.39
N CYS A 69 18.49 -38.60 0.67
CA CYS A 69 17.66 -37.40 0.71
C CYS A 69 17.38 -36.84 -0.70
N ALA A 70 16.15 -36.36 -0.92
CA ALA A 70 15.70 -35.77 -2.19
C ALA A 70 16.21 -34.33 -2.44
N ILE A 71 17.20 -33.85 -1.69
CA ILE A 71 17.77 -32.49 -1.81
C ILE A 71 18.43 -32.29 -3.19
N LYS A 72 19.00 -33.36 -3.76
CA LYS A 72 19.68 -33.34 -5.07
C LYS A 72 18.77 -32.84 -6.19
N GLN A 73 17.50 -33.26 -6.20
CA GLN A 73 16.54 -32.82 -7.19
C GLN A 73 16.19 -31.34 -7.04
N LEU A 74 15.90 -30.91 -5.80
CA LEU A 74 15.50 -29.53 -5.52
C LEU A 74 16.60 -28.52 -5.89
N VAL A 75 17.87 -28.83 -5.62
CA VAL A 75 18.99 -27.97 -6.04
C VAL A 75 19.20 -28.02 -7.56
N ALA A 76 18.99 -29.16 -8.20
CA ALA A 76 19.07 -29.27 -9.67
C ALA A 76 18.02 -28.38 -10.36
N GLU A 77 16.78 -28.38 -9.86
CA GLU A 77 15.69 -27.53 -10.37
C GLU A 77 16.07 -26.03 -10.32
N ARG A 78 16.67 -25.58 -9.22
CA ARG A 78 17.18 -24.21 -9.07
C ARG A 78 18.31 -23.86 -10.02
N ASN A 79 19.16 -24.83 -10.37
CA ASN A 79 20.31 -24.60 -11.26
C ASN A 79 19.93 -24.59 -12.75
N THR A 80 18.68 -24.92 -13.10
CA THR A 80 18.17 -24.80 -14.47
C THR A 80 18.11 -23.34 -14.92
N ALA A 81 18.02 -23.09 -16.23
CA ALA A 81 17.85 -21.75 -16.77
C ALA A 81 16.60 -21.05 -16.20
N LEU A 82 15.49 -21.78 -16.06
CA LEU A 82 14.25 -21.27 -15.47
C LEU A 82 14.39 -21.03 -13.96
N GLY A 83 15.12 -21.90 -13.26
CA GLY A 83 15.43 -21.76 -11.83
C GLY A 83 16.21 -20.49 -11.50
N LYS A 84 17.06 -20.02 -12.42
CA LYS A 84 17.86 -18.79 -12.26
C LYS A 84 17.07 -17.50 -12.45
N ILE A 85 15.89 -17.56 -13.06
CA ILE A 85 15.02 -16.40 -13.36
C ILE A 85 13.67 -16.49 -12.63
N GLN A 86 13.63 -17.23 -11.51
CA GLN A 86 12.42 -17.39 -10.71
C GLN A 86 11.87 -16.03 -10.25
N LEU A 87 10.54 -15.96 -10.20
CA LEU A 87 9.85 -14.85 -9.55
C LEU A 87 10.24 -14.80 -8.07
N PRO A 88 10.28 -13.61 -7.44
CA PRO A 88 10.65 -13.47 -6.03
C PRO A 88 9.82 -14.31 -5.06
N SER A 89 8.52 -14.45 -5.32
CA SER A 89 7.61 -15.29 -4.53
C SER A 89 7.96 -16.78 -4.65
N VAL A 90 8.14 -17.28 -5.88
CA VAL A 90 8.60 -18.65 -6.16
C VAL A 90 9.96 -18.91 -5.51
N ARG A 91 10.85 -17.92 -5.55
CA ARG A 91 12.18 -17.97 -4.93
C ARG A 91 12.09 -18.13 -3.41
N LEU A 92 11.24 -17.36 -2.75
CA LEU A 92 11.02 -17.47 -1.30
C LEU A 92 10.45 -18.84 -0.92
N SER A 93 9.44 -19.33 -1.66
CA SER A 93 8.86 -20.66 -1.47
C SER A 93 9.90 -21.76 -1.60
N TYR A 94 10.74 -21.67 -2.65
CA TYR A 94 11.85 -22.59 -2.85
C TYR A 94 12.82 -22.62 -1.67
N GLU A 95 13.26 -21.46 -1.18
CA GLU A 95 14.23 -21.36 -0.10
C GLU A 95 13.67 -21.92 1.21
N TRP A 96 12.40 -21.68 1.51
CA TRP A 96 11.72 -22.30 2.64
C TRP A 96 11.66 -23.82 2.53
N VAL A 97 11.20 -24.35 1.39
CA VAL A 97 11.14 -25.81 1.16
C VAL A 97 12.52 -26.45 1.24
N LEU A 98 13.57 -25.77 0.77
CA LEU A 98 14.94 -26.26 0.88
C LEU A 98 15.40 -26.41 2.33
N ILE A 99 15.10 -25.42 3.18
CA ILE A 99 15.42 -25.47 4.61
C ILE A 99 14.71 -26.66 5.28
N GLU A 100 13.40 -26.81 5.05
CA GLU A 100 12.60 -27.91 5.59
C GLU A 100 13.14 -29.29 5.16
N ARG A 101 13.47 -29.44 3.88
CA ARG A 101 14.01 -30.70 3.35
C ARG A 101 15.39 -31.01 3.90
N LEU A 102 16.24 -30.01 4.11
CA LEU A 102 17.54 -30.18 4.77
C LEU A 102 17.38 -30.64 6.21
N GLN A 103 16.49 -30.02 6.98
CA GLN A 103 16.21 -30.41 8.37
C GLN A 103 15.63 -31.83 8.46
N GLN A 104 14.67 -32.17 7.60
CA GLN A 104 14.13 -33.54 7.50
C GLN A 104 15.22 -34.56 7.16
N CYS A 105 16.15 -34.20 6.27
CA CYS A 105 17.27 -35.05 5.89
C CYS A 105 18.22 -35.32 7.06
N ILE A 106 18.58 -34.28 7.82
CA ILE A 106 19.42 -34.37 9.03
C ILE A 106 18.76 -35.33 10.04
N ASN A 107 17.47 -35.13 10.33
CA ASN A 107 16.76 -35.92 11.33
C ASN A 107 16.57 -37.39 10.91
N SER A 108 16.32 -37.65 9.62
CA SER A 108 16.01 -38.99 9.11
C SER A 108 17.24 -39.85 8.82
N ASN A 109 18.41 -39.24 8.60
CA ASN A 109 19.63 -39.94 8.19
C ASN A 109 20.80 -39.77 9.18
N ALA A 110 20.54 -39.37 10.42
CA ALA A 110 21.56 -39.20 11.46
C ALA A 110 22.45 -40.44 11.65
N ASN A 111 21.92 -41.65 11.43
CA ASN A 111 22.66 -42.92 11.58
C ASN A 111 23.28 -43.45 10.27
N LYS A 112 23.04 -42.78 9.13
CA LYS A 112 23.49 -43.20 7.79
C LYS A 112 24.51 -42.25 7.17
N GLN A 113 24.72 -41.09 7.79
CA GLN A 113 25.65 -40.06 7.36
C GLN A 113 26.82 -39.97 8.36
N THR A 114 27.99 -39.56 7.89
CA THR A 114 29.11 -39.22 8.79
C THR A 114 28.80 -37.91 9.53
N ASP A 115 29.26 -37.78 10.78
CA ASP A 115 29.10 -36.56 11.58
C ASP A 115 29.50 -35.28 10.83
N ALA A 116 30.59 -35.33 10.06
CA ALA A 116 31.06 -34.19 9.26
C ALA A 116 30.05 -33.73 8.17
N VAL A 117 29.28 -34.66 7.59
CA VAL A 117 28.24 -34.32 6.59
C VAL A 117 27.01 -33.73 7.28
N ILE A 118 26.66 -34.24 8.47
CA ILE A 118 25.56 -33.70 9.29
C ILE A 118 25.89 -32.27 9.73
N GLU A 119 27.10 -32.03 10.26
CA GLU A 119 27.56 -30.71 10.69
C GLU A 119 27.53 -29.70 9.53
N LYS A 120 27.94 -30.12 8.33
CA LYS A 120 27.85 -29.28 7.12
C LYS A 120 26.42 -28.95 6.71
N MET A 121 25.50 -29.90 6.78
CA MET A 121 24.09 -29.63 6.49
C MET A 121 23.48 -28.68 7.53
N GLN A 122 23.84 -28.81 8.81
CA GLN A 122 23.42 -27.89 9.87
C GLN A 122 23.93 -26.47 9.61
N ASP A 123 25.20 -26.31 9.22
CA ASP A 123 25.79 -25.03 8.81
C ASP A 123 25.02 -24.40 7.64
N TRP A 124 24.68 -25.18 6.61
CA TRP A 124 23.87 -24.68 5.50
C TRP A 124 22.46 -24.26 5.91
N VAL A 125 21.81 -25.02 6.81
CA VAL A 125 20.50 -24.65 7.36
C VAL A 125 20.58 -23.31 8.08
N LEU A 126 21.58 -23.11 8.94
CA LEU A 126 21.76 -21.85 9.67
C LEU A 126 21.98 -20.66 8.72
N GLN A 127 22.86 -20.81 7.73
CA GLN A 127 23.10 -19.76 6.74
C GLN A 127 21.86 -19.46 5.90
N LYS A 128 21.11 -20.49 5.49
CA LYS A 128 19.86 -20.34 4.74
C LYS A 128 18.77 -19.65 5.55
N GLN A 129 18.63 -20.00 6.83
CA GLN A 129 17.72 -19.33 7.76
C GLN A 129 18.07 -17.86 7.93
N ALA A 130 19.36 -17.51 8.04
CA ALA A 130 19.81 -16.12 8.12
C ALA A 130 19.53 -15.32 6.83
N ILE A 131 19.53 -15.97 5.66
CA ILE A 131 19.28 -15.33 4.36
C ILE A 131 17.77 -15.29 4.01
N LEU A 132 16.94 -16.13 4.64
CA LEU A 132 15.50 -16.22 4.33
C LEU A 132 14.76 -14.86 4.47
N PRO A 133 14.99 -14.04 5.51
CA PRO A 133 14.40 -12.70 5.60
C PRO A 133 14.76 -11.77 4.43
N LEU A 134 15.95 -11.91 3.83
CA LEU A 134 16.34 -11.11 2.66
C LEU A 134 15.59 -11.58 1.40
N ASN A 135 15.34 -12.89 1.25
CA ASN A 135 14.46 -13.39 0.18
C ASN A 135 13.02 -12.90 0.38
N TRP A 136 12.55 -12.83 1.63
CA TRP A 136 11.25 -12.24 1.95
C TRP A 136 11.21 -10.75 1.58
N ALA A 137 12.26 -9.99 1.91
CA ALA A 137 12.36 -8.59 1.52
C ALA A 137 12.29 -8.41 -0.01
N ASN A 138 13.00 -9.24 -0.78
CA ASN A 138 12.87 -9.25 -2.24
C ASN A 138 11.49 -9.71 -2.72
N MET A 139 10.81 -10.63 -2.04
CA MET A 139 9.43 -10.99 -2.35
C MET A 139 8.51 -9.77 -2.20
N MET A 140 8.67 -9.00 -1.12
CA MET A 140 7.90 -7.77 -0.90
C MET A 140 8.24 -6.69 -1.93
N THR A 141 9.52 -6.42 -2.20
CA THR A 141 9.91 -5.25 -3.01
C THR A 141 9.98 -5.52 -4.51
N GLN A 142 10.23 -6.76 -4.93
CA GLN A 142 10.47 -7.12 -6.33
C GLN A 142 9.31 -7.86 -7.00
N SER A 143 8.30 -8.32 -6.26
CA SER A 143 7.07 -8.84 -6.87
C SER A 143 6.34 -7.72 -7.59
N ASN A 144 5.99 -7.94 -8.86
CA ASN A 144 5.29 -6.92 -9.66
C ASN A 144 3.93 -6.58 -9.04
N GLU A 145 3.29 -7.61 -8.50
CA GLU A 145 1.99 -7.60 -7.87
C GLU A 145 1.94 -6.63 -6.69
N PHE A 146 2.86 -6.82 -5.74
CA PHE A 146 2.97 -5.95 -4.57
C PHE A 146 3.37 -4.53 -4.98
N TYR A 147 4.40 -4.39 -5.83
CA TYR A 147 4.84 -3.08 -6.31
C TYR A 147 3.72 -2.29 -6.99
N LEU A 148 2.92 -2.92 -7.86
CA LEU A 148 1.76 -2.28 -8.48
C LEU A 148 0.67 -1.93 -7.45
N GLY A 149 0.44 -2.80 -6.47
CA GLY A 149 -0.55 -2.61 -5.42
C GLY A 149 -0.29 -1.39 -4.53
N ILE A 150 0.98 -0.99 -4.36
CA ILE A 150 1.39 0.17 -3.57
C ILE A 150 1.67 1.43 -4.41
N SER A 151 2.11 1.28 -5.67
CA SER A 151 2.63 2.42 -6.45
C SER A 151 1.61 3.04 -7.40
N SER A 152 0.62 2.29 -7.91
CA SER A 152 -0.25 2.81 -8.97
C SER A 152 -1.66 2.24 -8.91
N SER A 153 -2.65 3.08 -9.14
CA SER A 153 -4.02 2.65 -9.35
C SER A 153 -4.74 3.55 -10.34
N ALA A 154 -5.69 2.98 -11.06
CA ALA A 154 -6.58 3.72 -11.94
C ALA A 154 -7.73 4.41 -11.19
N GLY A 155 -7.96 4.06 -9.91
CA GLY A 155 -9.10 4.56 -9.12
C GLY A 155 -8.73 5.07 -7.73
N PHE A 156 -9.77 5.39 -6.99
CA PHE A 156 -9.75 5.91 -5.62
C PHE A 156 -10.63 5.04 -4.72
N ILE A 157 -10.71 5.35 -3.43
CA ILE A 157 -11.65 4.73 -2.50
C ILE A 157 -13.08 5.13 -2.88
N GLU A 158 -13.97 4.14 -3.00
CA GLU A 158 -15.39 4.36 -3.32
C GLU A 158 -16.22 4.61 -2.06
N GLY A 159 -15.75 4.16 -0.89
CA GLY A 159 -16.43 4.31 0.39
C GLY A 159 -17.43 3.19 0.70
N ASN A 160 -17.26 2.01 0.09
CA ASN A 160 -18.17 0.87 0.24
C ASN A 160 -17.46 -0.48 0.03
N GLU A 161 -18.21 -1.58 0.06
CA GLU A 161 -17.68 -2.94 -0.08
C GLU A 161 -16.87 -3.21 -1.37
N ASN A 162 -17.08 -2.43 -2.44
CA ASN A 162 -16.31 -2.55 -3.69
C ASN A 162 -14.84 -2.14 -3.53
N ASP A 163 -14.45 -1.61 -2.37
CA ASP A 163 -13.05 -1.33 -2.07
C ASP A 163 -12.23 -2.61 -1.82
N ASN A 164 -12.86 -3.75 -1.53
CA ASN A 164 -12.18 -5.03 -1.21
C ASN A 164 -11.14 -4.87 -0.09
N PHE A 165 -11.46 -4.03 0.90
CA PHE A 165 -10.53 -3.67 1.95
C PHE A 165 -10.17 -4.85 2.86
N THR A 166 -11.13 -5.69 3.22
CA THR A 166 -10.91 -6.84 4.10
C THR A 166 -9.89 -7.80 3.51
N ASP A 167 -9.99 -8.09 2.21
CA ASP A 167 -9.05 -8.93 1.48
C ASP A 167 -7.66 -8.29 1.49
N GLY A 168 -7.56 -7.01 1.14
CA GLY A 168 -6.26 -6.33 1.15
C GLY A 168 -5.62 -6.21 2.54
N LEU A 169 -6.40 -6.13 3.62
CA LEU A 169 -5.85 -6.19 4.98
C LEU A 169 -5.34 -7.59 5.31
N PHE A 170 -6.08 -8.63 4.93
CA PHE A 170 -5.66 -10.01 5.09
C PHE A 170 -4.38 -10.29 4.29
N ASP A 171 -4.34 -9.89 3.01
CA ASP A 171 -3.22 -10.13 2.11
C ASP A 171 -1.93 -9.50 2.65
N LEU A 172 -1.98 -8.25 3.13
CA LEU A 172 -0.82 -7.58 3.71
C LEU A 172 -0.31 -8.33 4.96
N LYS A 173 -1.22 -8.72 5.84
CA LYS A 173 -0.89 -9.47 7.06
C LYS A 173 -0.27 -10.82 6.72
N ASN A 174 -0.84 -11.54 5.74
CA ASN A 174 -0.31 -12.81 5.29
C ASN A 174 1.12 -12.65 4.77
N LEU A 175 1.35 -11.70 3.86
CA LEU A 175 2.69 -11.46 3.30
C LEU A 175 3.72 -11.07 4.37
N ILE A 176 3.35 -10.24 5.35
CA ILE A 176 4.23 -9.89 6.48
C ILE A 176 4.54 -11.12 7.34
N ALA A 177 3.53 -11.91 7.66
CA ALA A 177 3.66 -13.06 8.56
C ALA A 177 4.52 -14.19 8.01
N ILE A 178 4.72 -14.28 6.68
CA ILE A 178 5.62 -15.27 6.05
C ILE A 178 7.05 -15.19 6.62
N LYS A 179 7.51 -14.00 7.01
CA LYS A 179 8.87 -13.84 7.56
C LYS A 179 9.07 -14.64 8.85
N ASP A 180 8.07 -14.63 9.73
CA ASP A 180 8.15 -15.21 11.08
C ASP A 180 7.56 -16.63 11.14
N ASP A 181 6.52 -16.91 10.35
CA ASP A 181 5.89 -18.23 10.23
C ASP A 181 5.61 -18.57 8.75
N PRO A 182 6.66 -18.96 7.98
CA PRO A 182 6.48 -19.37 6.59
C PRO A 182 5.51 -20.54 6.46
N SER A 183 5.49 -21.46 7.42
CA SER A 183 4.73 -22.71 7.36
C SER A 183 3.21 -22.47 7.26
N ALA A 184 2.71 -21.46 7.99
CA ALA A 184 1.30 -21.12 8.00
C ALA A 184 0.86 -20.22 6.83
N ASN A 185 1.77 -19.42 6.27
CA ASN A 185 1.39 -18.29 5.40
C ASN A 185 1.84 -18.45 3.94
N ILE A 186 2.86 -19.27 3.66
CA ILE A 186 3.46 -19.33 2.32
C ILE A 186 2.54 -19.95 1.24
N MET A 187 1.53 -20.73 1.65
CA MET A 187 0.58 -21.36 0.73
C MET A 187 -0.36 -20.33 0.08
N GLU A 188 -0.76 -19.30 0.83
CA GLU A 188 -1.68 -18.24 0.37
C GLU A 188 -0.94 -17.06 -0.26
N MET A 189 0.39 -17.07 -0.28
CA MET A 189 1.23 -15.97 -0.76
C MET A 189 0.89 -15.54 -2.20
N GLU A 190 0.78 -16.50 -3.12
CA GLU A 190 0.48 -16.20 -4.54
C GLU A 190 -0.93 -15.63 -4.70
N ALA A 191 -1.90 -16.15 -3.96
CA ALA A 191 -3.26 -15.61 -3.94
C ALA A 191 -3.29 -14.18 -3.39
N SER A 192 -2.55 -13.92 -2.30
CA SER A 192 -2.41 -12.60 -1.69
C SER A 192 -1.79 -11.59 -2.66
N LEU A 193 -0.70 -11.96 -3.34
CA LEU A 193 -0.05 -11.12 -4.34
C LEU A 193 -1.02 -10.79 -5.49
N GLN A 194 -1.69 -11.79 -6.05
CA GLN A 194 -2.66 -11.57 -7.14
C GLN A 194 -3.83 -10.67 -6.73
N SER A 195 -4.36 -10.87 -5.52
CA SER A 195 -5.41 -10.03 -4.95
C SER A 195 -4.94 -8.57 -4.82
N ILE A 196 -3.75 -8.34 -4.25
CA ILE A 196 -3.14 -7.01 -4.13
C ILE A 196 -3.00 -6.32 -5.50
N ALA A 197 -2.50 -7.04 -6.51
CA ALA A 197 -2.30 -6.51 -7.85
C ALA A 197 -3.62 -6.12 -8.55
N LYS A 198 -4.68 -6.88 -8.27
CA LYS A 198 -6.02 -6.70 -8.83
C LYS A 198 -6.75 -5.54 -8.18
N HIS A 199 -6.79 -5.49 -6.85
CA HIS A 199 -7.61 -4.54 -6.09
C HIS A 199 -6.88 -3.22 -5.82
N ARG A 200 -5.55 -3.26 -5.71
CA ARG A 200 -4.65 -2.10 -5.52
C ARG A 200 -5.10 -1.15 -4.42
N ILE A 201 -5.63 -1.70 -3.34
CA ILE A 201 -6.31 -0.93 -2.29
C ILE A 201 -5.36 0.05 -1.59
N TYR A 202 -4.08 -0.31 -1.41
CA TYR A 202 -3.10 0.57 -0.77
C TYR A 202 -2.83 1.82 -1.61
N ALA A 203 -2.55 1.64 -2.91
CA ALA A 203 -2.40 2.75 -3.83
C ALA A 203 -3.68 3.58 -3.95
N ARG A 204 -4.87 2.96 -4.00
CA ARG A 204 -6.17 3.68 -4.02
C ARG A 204 -6.34 4.53 -2.76
N LEU A 205 -5.98 3.99 -1.60
CA LEU A 205 -6.08 4.68 -0.32
C LEU A 205 -5.20 5.94 -0.29
N TRP A 206 -3.89 5.79 -0.54
CA TRP A 206 -2.96 6.93 -0.52
C TRP A 206 -3.29 7.96 -1.60
N ARG A 207 -3.72 7.53 -2.79
CA ARG A 207 -4.20 8.45 -3.84
C ARG A 207 -5.44 9.22 -3.40
N SER A 208 -6.35 8.60 -2.66
CA SER A 208 -7.57 9.25 -2.16
C SER A 208 -7.24 10.30 -1.11
N GLN A 209 -6.30 10.00 -0.22
CA GLN A 209 -5.79 10.96 0.77
C GLN A 209 -5.15 12.18 0.09
N LEU A 210 -4.29 11.95 -0.91
CA LEU A 210 -3.69 13.03 -1.69
C LEU A 210 -4.71 13.86 -2.46
N LEU A 211 -5.69 13.21 -3.09
CA LEU A 211 -6.74 13.91 -3.84
C LEU A 211 -7.58 14.78 -2.90
N LEU A 212 -8.04 14.22 -1.77
CA LEU A 212 -8.77 14.97 -0.73
C LEU A 212 -7.95 16.15 -0.22
N ARG A 213 -6.68 15.92 0.16
CA ARG A 213 -5.77 16.97 0.64
C ARG A 213 -5.68 18.12 -0.37
N ASN A 214 -5.38 17.82 -1.62
CA ASN A 214 -5.17 18.82 -2.66
C ASN A 214 -6.46 19.63 -2.92
N TYR A 215 -7.59 18.94 -3.11
CA TYR A 215 -8.88 19.59 -3.38
C TYR A 215 -9.32 20.49 -2.22
N LEU A 216 -9.23 19.98 -0.98
CA LEU A 216 -9.67 20.72 0.19
C LEU A 216 -8.76 21.91 0.48
N ASN A 217 -7.45 21.82 0.26
CA ASN A 217 -6.55 22.95 0.44
C ASN A 217 -6.84 24.10 -0.55
N GLU A 218 -7.07 23.78 -1.82
CA GLU A 218 -7.43 24.77 -2.83
C GLU A 218 -8.76 25.45 -2.49
N MET A 219 -9.81 24.66 -2.22
CA MET A 219 -11.11 25.21 -1.85
C MET A 219 -11.06 26.03 -0.56
N THR A 220 -10.32 25.56 0.45
CA THR A 220 -10.17 26.28 1.73
C THR A 220 -9.52 27.64 1.52
N THR A 221 -8.52 27.73 0.64
CA THR A 221 -7.85 28.99 0.32
C THR A 221 -8.83 29.99 -0.32
N ASP A 222 -9.58 29.56 -1.34
CA ASP A 222 -10.52 30.42 -2.06
C ASP A 222 -11.70 30.86 -1.17
N ILE A 223 -12.28 29.92 -0.42
CA ILE A 223 -13.41 30.20 0.47
C ILE A 223 -12.98 31.08 1.64
N SER A 224 -11.77 30.90 2.18
CA SER A 224 -11.24 31.77 3.24
C SER A 224 -11.10 33.21 2.74
N GLN A 225 -10.65 33.40 1.50
CA GLN A 225 -10.55 34.74 0.90
C GLN A 225 -11.93 35.39 0.74
N TRP A 226 -12.92 34.62 0.26
CA TRP A 226 -14.32 35.08 0.22
C TRP A 226 -14.83 35.46 1.62
N ALA A 227 -14.54 34.63 2.61
CA ALA A 227 -14.99 34.80 3.98
C ALA A 227 -14.50 36.09 4.63
N LEU A 228 -13.34 36.64 4.23
CA LEU A 228 -12.85 37.93 4.71
C LEU A 228 -13.78 39.09 4.34
N THR A 229 -14.47 38.99 3.19
CA THR A 229 -15.39 40.02 2.70
C THR A 229 -16.82 39.83 3.20
N PHE A 230 -17.17 38.61 3.59
CA PHE A 230 -18.52 38.28 4.05
C PHE A 230 -18.78 38.76 5.48
N THR A 231 -19.91 39.46 5.65
CA THR A 231 -20.46 39.87 6.95
C THR A 231 -21.90 39.40 7.08
N CYS A 232 -22.37 39.16 8.30
CA CYS A 232 -23.77 38.81 8.54
C CYS A 232 -24.52 39.98 9.19
N LYS A 233 -24.99 40.93 8.38
CA LYS A 233 -25.67 42.13 8.90
C LYS A 233 -27.13 42.24 8.44
N THR A 234 -27.45 41.62 7.30
CA THR A 234 -28.77 41.71 6.67
C THR A 234 -29.49 40.36 6.67
N ASN A 235 -30.81 40.37 6.43
CA ASN A 235 -31.56 39.13 6.23
C ASN A 235 -31.10 38.38 4.97
N GLN A 236 -30.65 39.09 3.93
CA GLN A 236 -30.09 38.48 2.72
C GLN A 236 -28.80 37.71 3.01
N ASP A 237 -27.94 38.23 3.89
CA ASP A 237 -26.71 37.52 4.31
C ASP A 237 -27.05 36.21 5.02
N LYS A 238 -28.08 36.22 5.89
CA LYS A 238 -28.57 35.02 6.60
C LYS A 238 -29.16 34.00 5.63
N GLU A 239 -29.95 34.44 4.66
CA GLU A 239 -30.51 33.56 3.62
C GLU A 239 -29.41 32.95 2.74
N LYS A 240 -28.42 33.75 2.32
CA LYS A 240 -27.25 33.25 1.56
C LYS A 240 -26.51 32.19 2.37
N LEU A 241 -26.25 32.43 3.65
CA LEU A 241 -25.56 31.46 4.49
C LEU A 241 -26.39 30.19 4.73
N ALA A 242 -27.72 30.26 4.82
CA ALA A 242 -28.58 29.09 4.90
C ALA A 242 -28.45 28.20 3.63
N ILE A 243 -28.35 28.81 2.44
CA ILE A 243 -28.09 28.08 1.19
C ILE A 243 -26.71 27.44 1.22
N VAL A 244 -25.67 28.17 1.64
CA VAL A 244 -24.30 27.66 1.78
C VAL A 244 -24.26 26.46 2.73
N ARG A 245 -24.93 26.55 3.89
CA ARG A 245 -25.02 25.46 4.88
C ARG A 245 -25.70 24.22 4.29
N ASN A 246 -26.74 24.39 3.47
CA ASN A 246 -27.38 23.29 2.76
C ASN A 246 -26.44 22.64 1.74
N VAL A 247 -25.71 23.44 0.95
CA VAL A 247 -24.72 22.90 -0.01
C VAL A 247 -23.60 22.15 0.72
N PHE A 248 -23.05 22.72 1.79
CA PHE A 248 -22.04 22.07 2.62
C PHE A 248 -22.57 20.73 3.17
N THR A 249 -23.79 20.71 3.70
CA THR A 249 -24.39 19.49 4.24
C THR A 249 -24.59 18.42 3.16
N LEU A 250 -25.19 18.78 2.03
CA LEU A 250 -25.54 17.82 0.98
C LEU A 250 -24.34 17.30 0.21
N PHE A 251 -23.33 18.14 -0.06
CA PHE A 251 -22.23 17.78 -0.95
C PHE A 251 -20.96 17.44 -0.19
N PHE A 252 -20.60 18.19 0.86
CA PHE A 252 -19.41 17.88 1.64
C PHE A 252 -19.70 16.80 2.70
N ILE A 253 -20.61 17.04 3.65
CA ILE A 253 -20.83 16.11 4.77
C ILE A 253 -21.30 14.73 4.26
N GLN A 254 -22.34 14.72 3.42
CA GLN A 254 -22.96 13.46 2.99
C GLN A 254 -22.16 12.66 1.96
N ASN A 255 -21.27 13.30 1.18
CA ASN A 255 -20.50 12.60 0.15
C ASN A 255 -19.00 12.63 0.44
N VAL A 256 -18.36 13.81 0.41
CA VAL A 256 -16.90 13.94 0.56
C VAL A 256 -16.43 13.43 1.92
N GLN A 257 -17.04 13.90 3.01
CA GLN A 257 -16.68 13.51 4.37
C GLN A 257 -17.05 12.06 4.67
N ALA A 258 -18.15 11.54 4.10
CA ALA A 258 -18.52 10.13 4.23
C ALA A 258 -17.44 9.21 3.62
N ILE A 259 -16.95 9.52 2.42
CA ILE A 259 -15.82 8.79 1.83
C ILE A 259 -14.54 9.01 2.65
N GLY A 260 -14.27 10.23 3.11
CA GLY A 260 -13.14 10.56 3.98
C GLY A 260 -13.13 9.77 5.30
N ALA A 261 -14.29 9.52 5.89
CA ALA A 261 -14.43 8.67 7.07
C ALA A 261 -14.01 7.22 6.78
N GLN A 262 -14.37 6.69 5.60
CA GLN A 262 -13.95 5.36 5.19
C GLN A 262 -12.45 5.29 4.90
N VAL A 263 -11.88 6.32 4.26
CA VAL A 263 -10.42 6.48 4.07
C VAL A 263 -9.71 6.45 5.43
N ASN A 264 -10.23 7.16 6.44
CA ASN A 264 -9.67 7.15 7.79
C ASN A 264 -9.73 5.75 8.42
N HIS A 265 -10.89 5.10 8.34
CA HIS A 265 -11.08 3.76 8.88
C HIS A 265 -10.07 2.75 8.29
N TYR A 266 -9.93 2.74 6.96
CA TYR A 266 -8.97 1.89 6.27
C TYR A 266 -7.53 2.20 6.66
N HIS A 267 -7.20 3.49 6.74
CA HIS A 267 -5.87 3.90 7.17
C HIS A 267 -5.52 3.39 8.57
N TYR A 268 -6.40 3.58 9.55
CA TYR A 268 -6.12 3.16 10.93
C TYR A 268 -5.92 1.65 11.07
N LEU A 269 -6.62 0.85 10.26
CA LEU A 269 -6.48 -0.60 10.26
C LEU A 269 -5.22 -1.10 9.53
N LEU A 270 -4.77 -0.40 8.48
CA LEU A 270 -3.55 -0.75 7.73
C LEU A 270 -2.28 -0.16 8.34
N LYS A 271 -2.37 0.98 9.02
CA LYS A 271 -1.25 1.68 9.66
C LYS A 271 -0.33 0.76 10.48
N PRO A 272 -0.83 -0.11 11.39
CA PRO A 272 0.05 -0.99 12.16
C PRO A 272 0.81 -1.99 11.30
N GLU A 273 0.24 -2.44 10.17
CA GLU A 273 0.90 -3.39 9.28
C GLU A 273 1.97 -2.71 8.43
N PHE A 274 1.71 -1.51 7.91
CA PHE A 274 2.75 -0.71 7.23
C PHE A 274 3.87 -0.25 8.17
N LEU A 275 3.58 -0.04 9.46
CA LEU A 275 4.62 0.22 10.46
C LEU A 275 5.56 -0.98 10.65
N LYS A 276 5.05 -2.23 10.58
CA LYS A 276 5.92 -3.42 10.60
C LYS A 276 6.90 -3.41 9.43
N LEU A 277 6.45 -3.03 8.23
CA LEU A 277 7.32 -2.89 7.06
C LEU A 277 8.33 -1.76 7.24
N SER A 278 7.90 -0.61 7.75
CA SER A 278 8.76 0.57 7.91
C SER A 278 9.89 0.31 8.93
N ASN A 279 9.64 -0.54 9.92
CA ASN A 279 10.57 -0.89 10.99
C ASN A 279 11.36 -2.19 10.73
N ASP A 280 11.29 -2.77 9.53
CA ASP A 280 11.99 -4.01 9.22
C ASP A 280 13.40 -3.75 8.68
N ASP A 281 14.42 -4.19 9.42
CA ASP A 281 15.82 -3.99 9.06
C ASP A 281 16.27 -4.76 7.80
N HIS A 282 15.47 -5.71 7.29
CA HIS A 282 15.79 -6.45 6.06
C HIS A 282 15.25 -5.76 4.81
N LEU A 283 14.29 -4.84 4.96
CA LEU A 283 13.80 -4.04 3.86
C LEU A 283 14.76 -2.89 3.56
N PRO A 284 14.96 -2.52 2.29
CA PRO A 284 15.81 -1.38 1.95
C PRO A 284 15.32 -0.08 2.59
N ASN A 285 16.24 0.73 3.13
CA ASN A 285 15.89 2.02 3.75
C ASN A 285 15.11 2.95 2.81
N ASN A 286 15.44 2.97 1.52
CA ASN A 286 14.70 3.79 0.56
C ASN A 286 13.28 3.28 0.31
N PHE A 287 13.02 1.99 0.50
CA PHE A 287 11.67 1.43 0.45
C PHE A 287 10.89 1.79 1.73
N THR A 288 11.47 1.58 2.91
CA THR A 288 10.81 1.86 4.20
C THR A 288 10.46 3.35 4.34
N LEU A 289 11.34 4.26 3.91
CA LEU A 289 11.07 5.70 3.89
C LEU A 289 9.88 6.08 2.99
N ILE A 290 9.72 5.43 1.83
CA ILE A 290 8.57 5.67 0.94
C ILE A 290 7.28 5.18 1.58
N ILE A 291 7.30 4.00 2.20
CA ILE A 291 6.14 3.48 2.94
C ILE A 291 5.78 4.42 4.10
N GLU A 292 6.76 4.89 4.87
CA GLU A 292 6.56 5.84 5.96
C GLU A 292 5.99 7.17 5.46
N GLN A 293 6.52 7.73 4.38
CA GLN A 293 6.02 8.97 3.79
C GLN A 293 4.53 8.89 3.44
N HIS A 294 4.11 7.81 2.76
CA HIS A 294 2.71 7.62 2.38
C HIS A 294 1.81 7.24 3.56
N ASN A 295 2.31 6.41 4.49
CA ASN A 295 1.53 5.89 5.61
C ASN A 295 1.51 6.80 6.84
N GLN A 296 2.33 7.83 6.92
CA GLN A 296 2.35 8.74 8.06
C GLN A 296 2.24 10.20 7.59
N THR A 297 3.28 10.72 6.96
CA THR A 297 3.37 12.14 6.62
C THR A 297 2.21 12.60 5.75
N GLN A 298 1.92 11.90 4.66
CA GLN A 298 0.83 12.28 3.75
C GLN A 298 -0.56 12.06 4.34
N PHE A 299 -0.70 11.10 5.26
CA PHE A 299 -1.95 10.94 6.00
C PHE A 299 -2.19 12.11 6.96
N ASP A 300 -1.16 12.54 7.69
CA ASP A 300 -1.25 13.68 8.60
C ASP A 300 -1.56 14.99 7.85
N GLU A 301 -0.93 15.21 6.70
CA GLU A 301 -1.25 16.33 5.81
C GLU A 301 -2.70 16.31 5.31
N TYR A 302 -3.21 15.12 4.96
CA TYR A 302 -4.61 14.94 4.59
C TYR A 302 -5.56 15.21 5.77
N GLN A 303 -5.26 14.70 6.98
CA GLN A 303 -6.05 15.00 8.18
C GLN A 303 -6.08 16.50 8.45
N GLN A 304 -4.93 17.17 8.34
CA GLN A 304 -4.84 18.62 8.54
C GLN A 304 -5.69 19.39 7.52
N ALA A 305 -5.67 19.00 6.25
CA ALA A 305 -6.51 19.62 5.21
C ALA A 305 -8.00 19.47 5.53
N MET A 306 -8.42 18.27 5.95
CA MET A 306 -9.81 18.00 6.35
C MET A 306 -10.24 18.85 7.55
N LEU A 307 -9.41 18.89 8.59
CA LEU A 307 -9.67 19.69 9.81
C LEU A 307 -9.75 21.18 9.49
N THR A 308 -8.76 21.71 8.78
CA THR A 308 -8.71 23.13 8.40
C THR A 308 -9.94 23.53 7.59
N HIS A 309 -10.38 22.68 6.67
CA HIS A 309 -11.58 22.93 5.88
C HIS A 309 -12.86 22.99 6.74
N ILE A 310 -12.99 22.09 7.71
CA ILE A 310 -14.13 22.05 8.63
C ILE A 310 -14.12 23.26 9.57
N GLU A 311 -12.97 23.60 10.15
CA GLU A 311 -12.80 24.74 11.06
C GLU A 311 -13.07 26.07 10.35
N MET A 312 -12.61 26.22 9.10
CA MET A 312 -12.96 27.36 8.25
C MET A 312 -14.48 27.52 8.14
N TRP A 313 -15.19 26.43 7.83
CA TRP A 313 -16.65 26.47 7.70
C TRP A 313 -17.35 26.78 9.02
N GLN A 314 -16.91 26.20 10.13
CA GLN A 314 -17.44 26.53 11.46
C GLN A 314 -17.28 28.03 11.76
N GLY A 315 -16.11 28.61 11.47
CA GLY A 315 -15.86 30.04 11.62
C GLY A 315 -16.77 30.91 10.75
N ILE A 316 -17.03 30.51 9.50
CA ILE A 316 -17.95 31.20 8.60
C ILE A 316 -19.39 31.13 9.12
N PHE A 317 -19.84 29.94 9.55
CA PHE A 317 -21.21 29.74 10.01
C PHE A 317 -21.52 30.51 11.29
N ASN A 318 -20.57 30.56 12.23
CA ASN A 318 -20.69 31.32 13.48
C ASN A 318 -20.84 32.83 13.27
N LYS A 319 -20.62 33.38 12.06
CA LYS A 319 -20.85 34.81 11.80
C LYS A 319 -22.32 35.22 11.86
N CYS A 320 -23.24 34.27 11.63
CA CYS A 320 -24.69 34.52 11.59
C CYS A 320 -25.48 33.83 12.70
N ASP A 321 -24.83 32.97 13.47
CA ASP A 321 -25.42 32.32 14.65
C ASP A 321 -25.41 33.29 15.84
#